data_AF-A0A7W0GLZ5-F1
#
_entry.id   AF-A0A7W0GLZ5-F1
#
_cell.length_a   1.000
_cell.length_b   1.000
_cell.length_c   1.000
_cell.angle_alpha   90.00
_cell.angle_beta   90.00
_cell.angle_gamma   90.00
#
_symmetry.space_group_name_H-M   'P 1'
#
loop_
_entity.id
_entity.type
_entity.pdbx_description
1 polymer ?
#
loop_
_entity_poly.entity_id
_entity_poly.type
_entity_poly.pdbx_seq_one_letter_code
_entity_poly.pdbx_strand_id
1 'polypeptide(L)' 'MSTSETQEILGRAPDRSHSYESGKRWIPCYFGNDARRLQALCKGEGCLVFTGGNIWGGAGGDLIQIEVDPSGACYQP' A
#
# COMPACT_ATOMS: atom_id res chain seq x y z
N MET A 1 3.47 -8.15 7.55
CA MET A 1 4.42 -8.35 6.44
C MET A 1 4.80 -6.97 5.92
N SER A 2 6.07 -6.63 5.97
CA SER A 2 6.54 -5.28 5.63
C SER A 2 6.70 -5.11 4.11
N THR A 3 6.75 -3.86 3.65
CA THR A 3 7.10 -3.53 2.25
C THR A 3 8.42 -4.15 1.82
N SER A 4 9.43 -4.17 2.69
CA SER A 4 10.75 -4.74 2.37
C SER A 4 10.69 -6.25 2.20
N GLU A 5 10.02 -6.94 3.13
CA GLU A 5 9.83 -8.39 3.09
C GLU A 5 9.05 -8.81 1.83
N THR A 6 8.07 -8.00 1.42
CA THR A 6 7.29 -8.25 0.21
C THR A 6 8.14 -8.09 -1.06
N GLN A 7 9.01 -7.09 -1.10
CA GLN A 7 9.94 -6.88 -2.22
C GLN A 7 11.01 -7.97 -2.30
N GLU A 8 11.48 -8.48 -1.17
CA GLU A 8 12.42 -9.61 -1.11
C GLU A 8 11.77 -10.88 -1.68
N ILE A 9 10.51 -11.17 -1.32
CA ILE A 9 9.78 -12.33 -1.85
C ILE A 9 9.47 -12.18 -3.34
N LEU A 10 9.08 -10.99 -3.79
CA LEU A 10 8.86 -10.73 -5.22
C LEU A 10 10.16 -10.76 -6.03
N GLY A 11 11.32 -10.56 -5.39
CA GLY A 11 12.61 -10.42 -6.06
C GLY A 11 12.72 -9.19 -6.96
N ARG A 12 11.77 -8.25 -6.88
CA ARG A 12 11.72 -7.02 -7.69
C ARG A 12 11.08 -5.86 -6.94
N ALA A 13 11.51 -4.65 -7.27
CA ALA A 13 10.84 -3.43 -6.84
C ALA A 13 9.53 -3.22 -7.63
N PRO A 14 8.50 -2.61 -7.02
CA PRO A 14 7.28 -2.25 -7.74
C PRO A 14 7.56 -1.21 -8.83
N ASP A 15 6.92 -1.37 -9.99
CA ASP A 15 7.09 -0.49 -11.15
C ASP A 15 6.61 0.93 -10.90
N ARG A 16 5.50 1.05 -10.17
CA ARG A 16 4.89 2.33 -9.81
C ARG A 16 4.28 2.24 -8.43
N SER A 17 4.24 3.36 -7.73
CA SER A 17 3.53 3.49 -6.48
C SER A 17 2.72 4.78 -6.47
N HIS A 18 1.53 4.72 -5.87
CA HIS A 18 0.66 5.86 -5.64
C HIS A 18 0.15 5.78 -4.20
N SER A 19 -0.03 6.92 -3.55
CA SER A 19 -0.49 6.92 -2.16
C SER A 19 -1.64 7.88 -1.96
N TYR A 20 -2.76 7.32 -1.49
CA TYR A 20 -4.03 8.02 -1.32
C TYR A 20 -4.46 7.98 0.16
N GLU A 21 -5.24 8.97 0.57
CA GLU A 21 -5.74 9.05 1.93
C GLU A 21 -6.84 8.00 2.18
N SER A 22 -6.76 7.33 3.32
CA SER A 22 -7.82 6.43 3.78
C SER A 22 -8.90 7.25 4.48
N GLY A 23 -10.16 6.83 4.38
CA GLY A 23 -11.26 7.44 5.15
C GLY A 23 -11.01 7.45 6.66
N LYS A 24 -10.13 6.56 7.16
CA LYS A 24 -9.76 6.48 8.58
C LYS A 24 -8.98 7.69 9.08
N ARG A 25 -8.32 8.46 8.19
CA ARG A 25 -7.65 9.73 8.53
C ARG A 25 -8.60 10.76 9.12
N TRP A 26 -9.88 10.72 8.72
CA TRP A 26 -10.88 11.70 9.10
C TRP A 26 -11.66 11.32 10.36
N ILE A 27 -11.38 10.15 10.94
CA ILE A 27 -11.99 9.73 12.19
C ILE A 27 -11.29 10.49 13.35
N PRO A 28 -12.03 11.28 14.15
CA PRO A 28 -11.46 11.94 15.31
C PRO A 28 -10.77 10.94 16.25
N CYS A 29 -9.59 11.29 16.75
CA CYS A 29 -8.78 10.44 17.63
C CYS A 29 -8.35 9.09 17.02
N TYR A 30 -8.27 8.96 15.69
CA TYR A 30 -7.70 7.77 15.05
C TYR A 30 -6.17 7.79 15.09
N PHE A 31 -5.60 6.96 15.96
CA PHE A 31 -4.15 6.78 16.12
C PHE A 31 -3.63 5.48 15.47
N GLY A 32 -4.43 4.86 14.61
CA GLY A 32 -4.03 3.66 13.88
C GLY A 32 -3.06 3.95 12.74
N ASN A 33 -2.48 2.90 12.17
CA ASN A 33 -1.50 2.96 11.08
C ASN A 33 -2.08 3.08 9.66
N ASP A 34 -3.40 3.06 9.48
CA ASP A 34 -4.07 3.11 8.16
C ASP A 34 -4.74 4.48 7.91
N ALA A 35 -4.03 5.58 8.19
CA ALA A 35 -4.51 6.92 7.82
C ALA A 35 -4.27 7.22 6.34
N ARG A 36 -3.22 6.64 5.75
CA ARG A 36 -2.95 6.68 4.31
C ARG A 36 -2.77 5.24 3.82
N ARG A 37 -2.90 5.03 2.52
CA ARG A 37 -2.53 3.78 1.85
C ARG A 37 -1.53 4.06 0.74
N LEU A 38 -0.65 3.11 0.52
CA LEU A 38 0.32 3.10 -0.58
C LEU A 38 -0.04 1.92 -1.48
N GLN A 39 -0.54 2.19 -2.67
CA GLN A 39 -0.75 1.19 -3.70
C GLN A 39 0.50 1.07 -4.58
N ALA A 40 1.02 -0.13 -4.72
CA ALA A 40 2.16 -0.46 -5.55
C ALA A 40 1.73 -1.39 -6.70
N LEU A 41 2.10 -1.03 -7.92
CA LEU A 41 1.85 -1.83 -9.12
C LEU A 41 3.06 -2.71 -9.42
N CYS A 42 2.81 -4.00 -9.58
CA CYS A 42 3.78 -5.00 -10.02
C CYS A 42 3.32 -5.50 -11.40
N LYS A 43 3.91 -4.98 -12.48
CA LYS A 43 3.43 -5.29 -13.84
C LYS A 43 3.43 -6.79 -14.12
N GLY A 44 2.32 -7.28 -14.66
CA GLY A 44 2.11 -8.69 -14.98
C GLY A 44 1.73 -9.59 -13.80
N GLU A 45 1.72 -9.07 -12.56
CA GLU A 45 1.29 -9.80 -11.36
C GLU A 45 0.03 -9.19 -10.75
N GLY A 46 0.02 -7.86 -10.55
CA GLY A 46 -1.11 -7.16 -9.95
C GLY A 46 -0.71 -5.96 -9.09
N CYS A 47 -1.55 -5.64 -8.11
CA CYS A 47 -1.39 -4.51 -7.21
C CYS A 47 -1.29 -4.96 -5.75
N LEU A 48 -0.42 -4.30 -5.01
CA LEU A 48 -0.23 -4.47 -3.58
C LEU A 48 -0.64 -3.19 -2.87
N VAL A 49 -1.35 -3.29 -1.74
CA VAL A 49 -1.70 -2.13 -0.93
C VAL A 49 -1.07 -2.25 0.44
N PHE A 50 -0.32 -1.22 0.81
CA PHE A 50 0.35 -1.08 2.09
C PHE A 50 -0.29 0.03 2.92
N THR A 51 -0.18 -0.05 4.24
CA THR A 51 -0.48 1.06 5.13
C THR A 51 0.52 2.19 4.94
N GLY A 52 0.04 3.42 4.91
CA GLY A 52 0.85 4.64 4.77
C GLY A 52 1.12 5.35 6.09
N GLY A 53 0.85 4.68 7.22
CA GLY A 53 1.10 5.19 8.56
C GLY A 53 -0.06 5.99 9.15
N ASN A 54 0.18 6.50 10.36
CA ASN A 54 -0.75 7.32 11.11
C ASN A 54 -0.83 8.77 10.57
N ILE A 55 -1.64 9.62 11.21
CA ILE A 55 -1.81 11.04 10.85
C ILE A 55 -0.47 11.81 10.85
N TRP A 56 0.51 11.34 11.62
CA TRP A 56 1.85 11.93 11.76
C TRP A 56 2.92 11.26 10.86
N GLY A 57 2.51 10.34 9.97
CA GLY A 57 3.42 9.68 9.03
C GLY A 57 4.26 8.55 9.62
N GLY A 58 3.97 8.10 10.85
CA GLY A 58 4.68 7.00 11.51
C GLY A 58 3.96 5.65 11.39
N ALA A 59 4.72 4.56 11.58
CA ALA A 59 4.20 3.18 11.71
C ALA A 59 3.44 2.62 10.48
N GLY A 60 3.81 3.01 9.27
CA GLY A 60 3.28 2.43 8.02
C GLY A 60 4.14 1.30 7.46
N GLY A 61 3.74 0.77 6.30
CA GLY A 61 4.48 -0.24 5.53
C GLY A 61 3.95 -1.67 5.68
N ASP A 62 2.82 -1.86 6.35
CA ASP A 62 2.19 -3.16 6.49
C ASP A 62 1.35 -3.50 5.25
N LEU A 63 1.55 -4.68 4.68
CA LEU A 63 0.72 -5.18 3.59
C LEU A 63 -0.69 -5.51 4.10
N ILE A 64 -1.71 -4.91 3.49
CA ILE A 64 -3.12 -5.09 3.87
C ILE A 64 -3.97 -5.75 2.79
N GLN A 65 -3.57 -5.64 1.52
CA GLN A 65 -4.31 -6.21 0.41
C GLN A 65 -3.36 -6.61 -0.72
N ILE A 66 -3.67 -7.76 -1.31
CA ILE A 66 -3.02 -8.29 -2.52
C ILE A 66 -4.13 -8.47 -3.54
N GLU A 67 -3.97 -7.85 -4.70
CA GLU A 67 -4.90 -7.97 -5.81
C GLU A 67 -4.14 -8.51 -7.01
N VAL A 68 -4.51 -9.71 -7.45
CA VAL A 68 -3.90 -10.36 -8.61
C VAL A 68 -4.65 -9.91 -9.86
N ASP A 69 -4.04 -8.99 -10.59
CA ASP A 69 -4.58 -8.45 -11.84
C ASP A 69 -3.44 -8.23 -12.85
N PRO A 70 -3.20 -9.19 -13.76
CA PRO A 70 -2.15 -9.07 -14.75
C PRO A 70 -2.41 -7.96 -15.77
N SER A 71 -3.64 -7.43 -15.87
CA SER A 71 -3.98 -6.32 -16.77
C SER A 71 -3.55 -4.96 -16.22
N GLY A 72 -3.35 -4.85 -14.89
CA GLY A 72 -2.97 -3.60 -14.22
C GLY A 72 -4.10 -2.59 -14.07
N ALA A 73 -5.36 -2.99 -14.26
CA ALA A 73 -6.54 -2.16 -14.04
C ALA A 73 -6.75 -1.82 -12.55
N CYS A 74 -6.21 -2.63 -11.65
CA CYS A 74 -6.20 -2.40 -10.20
C CYS A 74 -5.46 -1.11 -9.77
N TYR A 75 -4.56 -0.59 -10.61
CA TYR A 75 -3.75 0.58 -10.28
C TYR A 75 -4.44 1.88 -10.69
N GLN A 76 -4.80 2.70 -9.70
CA GLN A 76 -5.47 3.98 -9.91
C GLN A 76 -4.60 5.13 -9.35
N PRO A 77 -3.91 5.89 -10.21
CA PRO A 77 -3.15 7.07 -9.82
C PRO A 77 -4.04 8.28 -9.52
#